data_AF-A0A2S7Q7Q9-F1
#
_entry.id   AF-A0A2S7Q7Q9-F1
#
_cell.length_a   1.000
_cell.length_b   1.000
_cell.length_c   1.000
_cell.angle_alpha   90.00
_cell.angle_beta   90.00
_cell.angle_gamma   90.00
#
_symmetry.space_group_name_H-M   'P 1'
#
loop_
_entity.id
_entity.type
_entity.pdbx_description
1 polymer ?
#
loop_
_entity_poly.entity_id
_entity_poly.type
_entity_poly.pdbx_seq_one_letter_code
_entity_poly.pdbx_strand_id
1 'polypeptide(L)'
;MDSSPSDAEAEAKAQLIAWRRAQLQKLKQESRMSLPIQLRLPAAVTISFLTGMGLGVSLGAQTAGLRFRAENAHRLPTDSTGWYLYHKTKNYHMALGGVKEGLKMGGKIAFWTAGFFGIEEIMDEFRGRKDFLSTIVASLSVAGGFSVWSEYFFFLRLLPL
;
A
#
# COMPACT_ATOMS: atom_id res chain seq x y z
N MET A 1 19.62 -46.35 -36.56
CA MET A 1 19.02 -47.68 -36.35
C MET A 1 20.01 -48.44 -35.50
N ASP A 2 19.74 -48.80 -34.25
CA ASP A 2 18.49 -48.91 -33.52
C ASP A 2 18.84 -48.79 -32.03
N SER A 3 18.33 -47.78 -31.32
CA SER A 3 18.55 -47.68 -29.88
C SER A 3 17.83 -48.83 -29.19
N SER A 4 18.50 -49.48 -28.25
CA SER A 4 17.92 -50.65 -27.57
C SER A 4 16.65 -50.23 -26.80
N PRO A 5 15.65 -51.13 -26.67
CA PRO A 5 14.36 -50.78 -26.06
C PRO A 5 14.49 -50.19 -24.65
N SER A 6 15.55 -50.56 -23.90
CA SER A 6 15.79 -50.08 -22.54
C SER A 6 16.21 -48.61 -22.45
N ASP A 7 16.90 -48.08 -23.47
CA ASP A 7 17.46 -46.73 -23.43
C ASP A 7 16.42 -45.68 -23.85
N ALA A 8 15.58 -46.01 -24.83
CA ALA A 8 14.45 -45.18 -25.24
C ALA A 8 13.43 -45.00 -24.09
N GLU A 9 13.23 -46.07 -23.30
CA GLU A 9 12.40 -45.99 -22.10
C GLU A 9 13.04 -45.10 -21.01
N ALA A 10 14.36 -45.12 -20.86
CA ALA A 10 15.07 -44.29 -19.89
C ALA A 10 14.96 -42.79 -20.24
N GLU A 11 15.01 -42.44 -21.52
CA GLU A 11 14.84 -41.08 -22.00
C GLU A 11 13.39 -40.58 -21.84
N ALA A 12 12.38 -41.41 -22.15
CA ALA A 12 10.98 -41.07 -21.93
C ALA A 12 10.66 -40.84 -20.44
N LYS A 13 11.28 -41.67 -19.58
CA LYS A 13 11.21 -41.51 -18.12
C LYS A 13 11.83 -40.18 -17.69
N ALA A 14 12.98 -39.78 -18.23
CA ALA A 14 13.60 -38.47 -17.94
C ALA A 14 12.76 -37.27 -18.45
N GLN A 15 12.14 -37.41 -19.63
CA GLN A 15 11.25 -36.38 -20.20
C GLN A 15 10.00 -36.16 -19.35
N LEU A 16 9.39 -37.24 -18.84
CA LEU A 16 8.26 -37.16 -17.92
C LEU A 16 8.67 -36.46 -16.61
N ILE A 17 9.87 -36.75 -16.11
CA ILE A 17 10.41 -36.16 -14.88
C ILE A 17 10.66 -34.64 -15.07
N ALA A 18 11.18 -34.22 -16.22
CA ALA A 18 11.37 -32.82 -16.54
C ALA A 18 10.03 -32.08 -16.71
N TRP A 19 9.06 -32.68 -17.40
CA TRP A 19 7.70 -32.13 -17.58
C TRP A 19 6.99 -31.93 -16.24
N ARG A 20 7.14 -32.90 -15.34
CA ARG A 20 6.52 -32.86 -14.02
C ARG A 20 7.15 -31.80 -13.10
N ARG A 21 8.48 -31.59 -13.15
CA ARG A 21 9.15 -30.49 -12.44
C ARG A 21 8.77 -29.12 -13.00
N ALA A 22 8.52 -29.03 -14.30
CA ALA A 22 8.05 -27.81 -14.95
C ALA A 22 6.63 -27.41 -14.50
N GLN A 23 5.70 -28.35 -14.28
CA GLN A 23 4.37 -28.08 -13.70
C GLN A 23 4.43 -27.65 -12.23
N LEU A 24 5.35 -28.22 -11.47
CA LEU A 24 5.54 -27.90 -10.06
C LEU A 24 6.10 -26.49 -9.84
N GLN A 25 6.97 -26.01 -10.72
CA GLN A 25 7.38 -24.59 -10.76
C GLN A 25 6.20 -23.68 -11.15
N LYS A 26 5.36 -24.13 -12.08
CA LYS A 26 4.19 -23.40 -12.59
C LYS A 26 3.15 -23.07 -11.50
N LEU A 27 2.86 -24.02 -10.62
CA LEU A 27 1.94 -23.83 -9.48
C LEU A 27 2.55 -23.00 -8.33
N LYS A 28 3.88 -23.02 -8.20
CA LYS A 28 4.63 -22.18 -7.25
C LYS A 28 4.65 -20.71 -7.71
N GLN A 29 4.56 -20.51 -9.02
CA GLN A 29 4.44 -19.23 -9.71
C GLN A 29 3.01 -18.66 -9.75
N GLU A 30 1.95 -19.50 -9.72
CA GLU A 30 0.55 -19.04 -9.69
C GLU A 30 0.07 -18.54 -8.32
N SER A 31 0.97 -18.54 -7.33
CA SER A 31 0.70 -17.97 -6.03
C SER A 31 0.95 -16.47 -6.05
N ARG A 32 -0.01 -15.66 -5.56
CA ARG A 32 0.08 -14.20 -5.50
C ARG A 32 1.42 -13.75 -4.88
N MET A 33 2.27 -13.16 -5.72
CA MET A 33 3.67 -12.75 -5.50
C MET A 33 4.71 -13.85 -5.28
N SER A 34 4.37 -15.15 -5.35
CA SER A 34 5.20 -16.30 -4.93
C SER A 34 5.73 -16.20 -3.50
N LEU A 35 5.29 -15.17 -2.77
CA LEU A 35 5.64 -14.88 -1.40
C LEU A 35 4.58 -15.50 -0.49
N PRO A 36 4.99 -16.05 0.66
CA PRO A 36 4.03 -16.44 1.67
C PRO A 36 3.22 -15.22 2.08
N ILE A 37 1.93 -15.42 2.39
CA ILE A 37 1.03 -14.36 2.87
C ILE A 37 1.64 -13.57 4.04
N GLN A 38 2.41 -14.25 4.89
CA GLN A 38 3.13 -13.67 6.02
C GLN A 38 4.17 -12.61 5.62
N LEU A 39 4.73 -12.66 4.41
CA LEU A 39 5.60 -11.61 3.90
C LEU A 39 4.84 -10.62 3.03
N ARG A 40 3.87 -11.11 2.26
CA ARG A 40 3.05 -10.33 1.32
C ARG A 40 2.27 -9.21 2.00
N LEU A 41 1.53 -9.53 3.05
CA LEU A 41 0.69 -8.58 3.77
C LEU A 41 1.51 -7.47 4.45
N PRO A 42 2.50 -7.76 5.32
CA PRO A 42 3.28 -6.69 5.94
C PRO A 42 4.11 -5.90 4.94
N ALA A 43 4.62 -6.53 3.87
CA ALA A 43 5.31 -5.80 2.81
C ALA A 43 4.38 -4.81 2.10
N ALA A 44 3.18 -5.24 1.70
CA ALA A 44 2.18 -4.38 1.08
C ALA A 44 1.74 -3.23 2.01
N VAL A 45 1.51 -3.54 3.29
CA VAL A 45 1.14 -2.53 4.31
C VAL A 45 2.29 -1.54 4.54
N THR A 46 3.54 -1.99 4.60
CA THR A 46 4.68 -1.11 4.80
C THR A 46 4.90 -0.19 3.59
N ILE A 47 4.84 -0.73 2.38
CA ILE A 47 5.00 0.05 1.16
C ILE A 47 3.87 1.09 1.04
N SER A 48 2.62 0.66 1.23
CA SER A 48 1.46 1.55 1.17
C SER A 48 1.51 2.62 2.26
N PHE A 49 1.96 2.28 3.47
CA PHE A 49 2.21 3.25 4.55
C PHE A 49 3.25 4.29 4.14
N LEU A 50 4.40 3.87 3.61
CA LEU A 50 5.47 4.79 3.18
C LEU A 50 5.01 5.71 2.05
N THR A 51 4.29 5.17 1.06
CA THR A 51 3.70 5.97 -0.02
C THR A 51 2.69 6.98 0.53
N GLY A 52 1.78 6.53 1.40
CA GLY A 52 0.80 7.41 2.03
C GLY A 52 1.42 8.48 2.93
N MET A 53 2.49 8.12 3.63
CA MET A 53 3.27 9.03 4.46
C MET A 53 3.96 10.08 3.60
N GLY A 54 4.61 9.71 2.49
CA GLY A 54 5.24 10.67 1.58
C GLY A 54 4.26 11.69 1.00
N LEU A 55 3.07 11.22 0.59
CA LEU A 55 1.98 12.09 0.13
C LEU A 55 1.49 13.02 1.25
N GLY A 56 1.27 12.48 2.45
CA GLY A 56 0.79 13.27 3.59
C GLY A 56 1.79 14.27 4.12
N VAL A 57 3.10 13.94 4.12
CA VAL A 57 4.17 14.89 4.48
C VAL A 57 4.18 16.07 3.51
N SER A 58 4.09 15.80 2.20
CA SER A 58 4.12 16.83 1.18
C SER A 58 2.94 17.80 1.31
N LEU A 59 1.72 17.27 1.44
CA LEU A 59 0.51 18.07 1.58
C LEU A 59 0.43 18.78 2.94
N GLY A 60 0.82 18.10 4.02
CA GLY A 60 0.85 18.65 5.37
C GLY A 60 1.84 19.79 5.53
N ALA A 61 3.03 19.66 4.94
CA ALA A 61 4.05 20.71 4.95
C ALA A 61 3.61 21.94 4.14
N GLN A 62 3.03 21.75 2.95
CA GLN A 62 2.52 22.85 2.13
C GLN A 62 1.41 23.63 2.84
N THR A 63 0.42 22.92 3.39
CA THR A 63 -0.71 23.55 4.08
C THR A 63 -0.27 24.30 5.33
N ALA A 64 0.61 23.72 6.15
CA ALA A 64 1.18 24.39 7.32
C ALA A 64 2.02 25.62 6.92
N GLY A 65 2.80 25.52 5.83
CA GLY A 65 3.59 26.63 5.30
C GLY A 65 2.72 27.79 4.80
N LEU A 66 1.62 27.50 4.10
CA LEU A 66 0.67 28.52 3.63
C LEU A 66 -0.06 29.19 4.80
N ARG A 67 -0.47 28.42 5.82
CA ARG A 67 -1.06 28.98 7.05
C ARG A 67 -0.09 29.90 7.78
N PHE A 68 1.14 29.46 7.98
CA PHE A 68 2.18 30.29 8.62
C PHE A 68 2.41 31.60 7.86
N ARG A 69 2.42 31.57 6.53
CA ARG A 69 2.54 32.77 5.69
C ARG A 69 1.32 33.68 5.79
N ALA A 70 0.11 33.12 5.89
CA ALA A 70 -1.10 33.90 6.05
C ALA A 70 -1.12 34.60 7.42
N GLU A 71 -0.78 33.90 8.49
CA GLU A 71 -0.69 34.44 9.85
C GLU A 71 0.41 35.52 9.98
N ASN A 72 1.55 35.31 9.33
CA ASN A 72 2.70 36.21 9.40
C ASN A 72 2.80 37.21 8.22
N ALA A 73 1.75 37.35 7.40
CA ALA A 73 1.76 38.27 6.26
C ALA A 73 2.07 39.73 6.68
N HIS A 74 1.74 40.08 7.92
CA HIS A 74 1.98 41.40 8.51
C HIS A 74 3.37 41.54 9.17
N ARG A 75 4.15 40.45 9.33
CA ARG A 75 5.46 40.43 10.02
C ARG A 75 6.57 39.93 9.10
N LEU A 76 6.77 40.61 7.98
CA LEU A 76 7.86 40.28 7.07
C LEU A 76 9.20 40.74 7.66
N PRO A 77 10.25 39.91 7.59
CA PRO A 77 11.56 40.26 8.14
C PRO A 77 12.18 41.42 7.35
N THR A 78 12.61 42.47 8.06
CA THR A 78 13.32 43.63 7.51
C THR A 78 14.83 43.58 7.77
N ASP A 79 15.26 42.82 8.78
CA ASP A 79 16.67 42.59 9.12
C ASP A 79 17.13 41.16 8.75
N SER A 80 18.43 41.02 8.50
CA SER A 80 19.14 39.77 8.19
C SER A 80 18.94 38.69 9.27
N THR A 81 19.00 39.05 10.55
CA THR A 81 18.78 38.13 11.67
C THR A 81 17.32 37.66 11.71
N GLY A 82 16.39 38.59 11.49
CA GLY A 82 14.96 38.31 11.43
C GLY A 82 14.60 37.35 10.29
N TRP A 83 15.27 37.47 9.15
CA TRP A 83 15.06 36.57 8.00
C TRP A 83 15.38 35.12 8.33
N TYR A 84 16.48 34.87 9.04
CA TYR A 84 16.88 33.53 9.48
C TYR A 84 15.87 32.94 10.48
N LEU A 85 15.51 33.72 11.52
CA LEU A 85 14.55 33.26 12.54
C LEU A 85 13.17 32.97 11.95
N TYR A 86 12.74 33.77 10.98
CA TYR A 86 11.50 33.55 10.24
C TYR A 86 11.52 32.20 9.50
N HIS A 87 12.57 31.93 8.73
CA HIS A 87 12.68 30.69 7.96
C HIS A 87 12.85 29.45 8.84
N LYS A 88 13.61 29.57 9.94
CA LYS A 88 13.74 28.52 10.95
C LYS A 88 12.38 28.16 11.54
N THR A 89 11.63 29.15 12.01
CA THR A 89 10.29 28.95 12.61
C THR A 89 9.29 28.40 11.59
N LYS A 90 9.32 28.90 10.35
CA LYS A 90 8.50 28.39 9.25
C LYS A 90 8.78 26.91 8.99
N ASN A 91 10.06 26.52 8.94
CA ASN A 91 10.44 25.14 8.67
C ASN A 91 10.00 24.19 9.79
N TYR A 92 10.03 24.62 11.06
CA TYR A 92 9.49 23.82 12.17
C TYR A 92 7.98 23.60 12.06
N HIS A 93 7.22 24.65 11.74
CA HIS A 93 5.77 24.52 11.53
C HIS A 93 5.44 23.60 10.35
N MET A 94 6.20 23.73 9.26
CA MET A 94 6.06 22.85 8.09
C MET A 94 6.43 21.39 8.41
N ALA A 95 7.51 21.15 9.14
CA ALA A 95 7.94 19.81 9.52
C ALA A 95 6.91 19.12 10.45
N LEU A 96 6.42 19.83 11.47
CA LEU A 96 5.39 19.29 12.37
C LEU A 96 4.07 19.02 11.63
N GLY A 97 3.64 19.94 10.77
CA GLY A 97 2.46 19.75 9.93
C GLY A 97 2.59 18.58 8.97
N GLY A 98 3.76 18.44 8.35
CA GLY A 98 4.11 17.33 7.46
C GLY A 98 4.09 15.98 8.18
N VAL A 99 4.79 15.84 9.31
CA VAL A 99 4.83 14.57 10.06
C VAL A 99 3.43 14.17 10.54
N LYS A 100 2.65 15.14 11.07
CA LYS A 100 1.29 14.87 11.58
C LYS A 100 0.36 14.38 10.47
N GLU A 101 0.33 15.05 9.33
CA GLU A 101 -0.53 14.63 8.22
C GLU A 101 0.02 13.39 7.50
N GLY A 102 1.35 13.22 7.46
CA GLY A 102 2.03 12.03 6.95
C GLY A 102 1.64 10.76 7.71
N LEU A 103 1.76 10.76 9.04
CA LEU A 103 1.36 9.60 9.86
C LEU A 103 -0.14 9.29 9.72
N LYS A 104 -0.97 10.33 9.66
CA LYS A 104 -2.42 10.20 9.46
C LYS A 104 -2.75 9.59 8.09
N MET A 105 -2.21 10.12 6.99
CA MET A 105 -2.47 9.60 5.64
C MET A 105 -1.85 8.21 5.44
N GLY A 106 -0.62 8.00 5.89
CA GLY A 106 0.05 6.70 5.86
C GLY A 106 -0.76 5.63 6.59
N GLY A 107 -1.22 5.91 7.81
CA GLY A 107 -2.05 4.98 8.58
C GLY A 107 -3.39 4.66 7.90
N LYS A 108 -4.05 5.66 7.30
CA LYS A 108 -5.30 5.45 6.56
C LYS A 108 -5.10 4.53 5.34
N ILE A 109 -4.07 4.79 4.54
CA ILE A 109 -3.79 4.01 3.33
C ILE A 109 -3.36 2.58 3.70
N ALA A 110 -2.52 2.45 4.72
CA ALA A 110 -2.10 1.17 5.26
C ALA A 110 -3.29 0.32 5.77
N PHE A 111 -4.24 0.95 6.47
CA PHE A 111 -5.46 0.29 6.95
C PHE A 111 -6.30 -0.28 5.80
N TRP A 112 -6.57 0.52 4.77
CA TRP A 112 -7.34 0.06 3.60
C TRP A 112 -6.61 -1.00 2.78
N THR A 113 -5.28 -0.87 2.67
CA THR A 113 -4.45 -1.87 2.00
C THR A 113 -4.50 -3.20 2.76
N ALA A 114 -4.36 -3.18 4.08
CA ALA A 114 -4.51 -4.37 4.91
C ALA A 114 -5.89 -5.01 4.75
N GLY A 115 -6.96 -4.20 4.76
CA GLY A 115 -8.32 -4.67 4.52
C GLY A 115 -8.50 -5.32 3.15
N PHE A 116 -7.96 -4.72 2.09
CA PHE A 116 -7.98 -5.27 0.75
C PHE A 116 -7.30 -6.64 0.67
N PHE A 117 -6.03 -6.72 1.07
CA PHE A 117 -5.27 -7.98 1.02
C PHE A 117 -5.86 -9.04 1.96
N GLY A 118 -6.45 -8.64 3.08
CA GLY A 118 -7.14 -9.54 4.00
C GLY A 118 -8.39 -10.16 3.38
N ILE A 119 -9.28 -9.35 2.78
CA ILE A 119 -10.51 -9.86 2.15
C ILE A 119 -10.19 -10.71 0.92
N GLU A 120 -9.15 -10.30 0.18
CA GLU A 120 -8.65 -11.04 -0.96
C GLU A 120 -8.18 -12.45 -0.57
N GLU A 121 -7.37 -12.57 0.49
CA GLU A 121 -6.91 -13.86 1.01
C GLU A 121 -8.08 -14.71 1.52
N ILE A 122 -9.02 -14.12 2.26
CA ILE A 122 -10.22 -14.83 2.77
C ILE A 122 -11.04 -15.41 1.61
N MET A 123 -11.18 -14.68 0.50
CA MET A 123 -11.91 -15.18 -0.68
C MET A 123 -11.13 -16.23 -1.48
N ASP A 124 -9.81 -16.10 -1.56
CA ASP A 124 -8.95 -17.11 -2.17
C ASP A 124 -9.02 -18.43 -1.37
N GLU A 125 -8.98 -18.35 -0.03
CA GLU A 125 -9.16 -19.49 0.87
C GLU A 125 -10.55 -20.10 0.75
N PHE A 126 -11.60 -19.28 0.72
CA PHE A 126 -12.99 -19.75 0.63
C PHE A 126 -13.29 -20.47 -0.69
N ARG A 127 -12.71 -20.02 -1.80
CA ARG A 127 -12.99 -20.59 -3.14
C ARG A 127 -11.99 -21.66 -3.56
N GLY A 128 -10.87 -21.80 -2.85
CA GLY A 128 -9.80 -22.74 -3.17
C GLY A 128 -9.13 -22.49 -4.53
N ARG A 129 -9.37 -21.32 -5.12
CA ARG A 129 -8.83 -20.89 -6.43
C ARG A 129 -8.43 -19.41 -6.35
N LYS A 130 -7.23 -19.10 -6.84
CA LYS A 130 -6.69 -17.74 -6.92
C LYS A 130 -7.14 -17.11 -8.22
N ASP A 131 -8.40 -16.67 -8.26
CA ASP A 131 -9.04 -16.11 -9.45
C ASP A 131 -9.32 -14.61 -9.29
N PHE A 132 -9.47 -13.89 -10.40
CA PHE A 132 -9.82 -12.46 -10.43
C PHE A 132 -11.10 -12.10 -9.65
N LEU A 133 -11.99 -13.08 -9.43
CA LEU A 133 -13.21 -12.88 -8.66
C LEU A 133 -12.94 -12.54 -7.19
N SER A 134 -11.88 -13.07 -6.57
CA SER A 134 -11.53 -12.68 -5.19
C SER A 134 -11.08 -11.22 -5.13
N THR A 135 -10.38 -10.75 -6.16
CA THR A 135 -10.00 -9.34 -6.33
C THR A 135 -11.23 -8.44 -6.46
N ILE A 136 -12.23 -8.86 -7.24
CA ILE A 136 -13.48 -8.10 -7.42
C ILE A 136 -14.23 -7.99 -6.10
N VAL A 137 -14.40 -9.11 -5.39
CA VAL A 137 -15.07 -9.12 -4.09
C VAL A 137 -14.31 -8.28 -3.07
N ALA A 138 -12.98 -8.40 -3.02
CA ALA A 138 -12.15 -7.57 -2.15
C ALA A 138 -12.28 -6.08 -2.46
N SER A 139 -12.23 -5.71 -3.75
CA SER A 139 -12.36 -4.31 -4.19
C SER A 139 -13.74 -3.74 -3.85
N LEU A 140 -14.81 -4.49 -4.13
CA LEU A 140 -16.19 -4.07 -3.81
C LEU A 140 -16.41 -3.94 -2.31
N SER A 141 -15.84 -4.86 -1.51
CA SER A 141 -15.95 -4.82 -0.06
C SER A 141 -15.20 -3.61 0.53
N VAL A 142 -13.99 -3.33 0.04
CA VAL A 142 -13.21 -2.15 0.43
C VAL A 142 -13.92 -0.86 0.00
N ALA A 143 -14.47 -0.80 -1.22
CA ALA A 143 -15.19 0.36 -1.71
C ALA A 143 -16.49 0.60 -0.92
N GLY A 144 -17.25 -0.45 -0.63
CA GLY A 144 -18.45 -0.37 0.20
C GLY A 144 -18.13 0.09 1.62
N GLY A 145 -17.08 -0.48 2.23
CA GLY A 145 -16.59 -0.04 3.54
C GLY A 145 -16.14 1.42 3.53
N PHE A 146 -15.45 1.85 2.47
CA PHE A 146 -15.00 3.23 2.33
C PHE A 146 -16.18 4.21 2.18
N SER A 147 -17.21 3.84 1.41
CA SER A 147 -18.42 4.65 1.25
C SER A 147 -19.07 4.94 2.59
N VAL A 148 -19.33 3.89 3.36
CA VAL A 148 -19.93 4.00 4.70
C VAL A 148 -19.05 4.83 5.63
N TRP A 149 -17.73 4.61 5.61
CA TRP A 149 -16.81 5.40 6.42
C TRP A 149 -16.82 6.89 6.06
N SER A 150 -16.90 7.20 4.77
CA SER A 150 -16.92 8.59 4.28
C SER A 150 -18.17 9.33 4.74
N GLU A 151 -19.32 8.66 4.75
CA GLU A 151 -20.59 9.20 5.24
C GLU A 151 -20.57 9.41 6.75
N TYR A 152 -20.08 8.43 7.53
CA TYR A 152 -19.93 8.60 8.98
C TYR A 152 -19.01 9.75 9.32
N PHE A 153 -17.87 9.90 8.63
CA PHE A 153 -16.95 11.00 8.88
C PHE A 153 -17.54 12.36 8.49
N PHE A 154 -18.31 12.41 7.40
CA PHE A 154 -19.04 13.61 6.99
C PHE A 154 -20.12 13.99 8.01
N PHE A 155 -20.92 13.02 8.45
CA PHE A 155 -21.98 13.21 9.44
C PHE A 155 -21.43 13.65 10.80
N LEU A 156 -20.34 13.03 11.27
CA LEU A 156 -19.70 13.39 12.55
C LEU A 156 -19.11 14.82 12.52
N ARG A 157 -18.77 15.33 11.33
CA ARG A 157 -18.21 16.68 11.14
C ARG A 157 -19.28 17.76 11.00
N LEU A 158 -20.53 17.37 10.71
CA LEU A 158 -21.69 18.25 10.55
C LEU A 158 -22.52 18.39 11.83
N LEU A 159 -22.25 17.56 12.84
CA LEU A 159 -22.87 17.68 14.15
C LEU A 159 -22.24 18.86 14.89
N PRO A 160 -22.99 19.97 15.11
CA PRO A 160 -22.50 21.05 15.95
C PRO A 160 -22.43 20.52 17.38
N LEU A 161 -21.26 20.58 18.00
CA LEU A 161 -21.15 20.67 19.45
C LEU A 161 -21.29 22.13 19.85
#